data_AF-A0A1I8BP26-F1
#
_entry.id   AF-A0A1I8BP26-F1
#
_cell.length_a   1.000
_cell.length_b   1.000
_cell.length_c   1.000
_cell.angle_alpha   90.00
_cell.angle_beta   90.00
_cell.angle_gamma   90.00
#
_symmetry.space_group_name_H-M   'P 1'
#
loop_
_entity.id
_entity.type
_entity.pdbx_description
1 polymer ?
#
loop_
_entity_poly.entity_id
_entity_poly.type
_entity_poly.pdbx_seq_one_letter_code
_entity_poly.pdbx_strand_id
1 'polypeptide(L)'
;YNNEIAKYGCDLRGGFSSFAIYSKGLTENMIVGNSLSSLLRVVSISGAVPGEYNEKIYDSPIYARVLPREINEIEVELRTMDNGRLVPFAFGTVHIVLIFKKVINF
;
A
#
# COMPACT_ATOMS: atom_id res chain seq x y z
N TYR A 1 6.48 -15.38 29.19
CA TYR A 1 7.29 -14.37 28.49
C TYR A 1 7.99 -15.07 27.32
N ASN A 2 7.37 -15.10 26.15
CA ASN A 2 8.01 -15.62 24.93
C ASN A 2 8.81 -14.49 24.29
N ASN A 3 10.12 -14.52 24.50
CA ASN A 3 11.12 -13.55 24.03
C ASN A 3 11.54 -13.83 22.57
N GLU A 4 10.60 -14.23 21.71
CA GLU A 4 10.89 -14.42 20.29
C GLU A 4 10.59 -13.13 19.54
N ILE A 5 11.59 -12.24 19.46
CA ILE A 5 11.62 -11.19 18.44
C ILE A 5 11.66 -11.92 17.09
N ALA A 6 10.66 -11.67 16.25
CA ALA A 6 10.50 -12.32 14.95
C ALA A 6 11.83 -12.32 14.18
N LYS A 7 12.26 -13.53 13.76
CA LYS A 7 13.59 -13.79 13.19
C LYS A 7 13.88 -13.02 11.89
N TYR A 8 12.86 -12.46 11.25
CA TYR A 8 13.01 -11.71 10.01
C TYR A 8 12.25 -10.40 10.06
N GLY A 9 13.04 -9.33 10.00
CA GLY A 9 12.59 -8.03 9.57
C GLY A 9 11.85 -8.11 8.20
N CYS A 10 10.74 -7.39 7.94
CA CYS A 10 10.48 -6.67 6.72
C CYS A 10 11.78 -5.91 6.44
N ASP A 11 12.67 -6.62 5.75
CA ASP A 11 14.01 -6.16 5.48
C ASP A 11 13.92 -5.15 4.36
N LEU A 12 13.82 -3.89 4.74
CA LEU A 12 13.84 -2.76 3.81
C LEU A 12 15.19 -2.65 3.07
N ARG A 13 16.22 -3.38 3.50
CA ARG A 13 17.53 -3.47 2.83
C ARG A 13 17.60 -4.60 1.80
N GLY A 14 16.59 -5.48 1.74
CA GLY A 14 16.51 -6.62 0.81
C GLY A 14 16.30 -6.26 -0.67
N GLY A 15 16.48 -5.00 -1.06
CA GLY A 15 16.42 -4.54 -2.46
C GLY A 15 15.07 -3.99 -2.91
N PHE A 16 14.10 -3.84 -2.01
CA PHE A 16 12.80 -3.24 -2.36
C PHE A 16 12.90 -1.71 -2.32
N SER A 17 12.72 -1.05 -3.45
CA SER A 17 12.71 0.42 -3.53
C SER A 17 11.31 1.02 -3.37
N SER A 18 10.26 0.18 -3.48
CA SER A 18 8.86 0.61 -3.44
C SER A 18 7.88 -0.51 -3.07
N PHE A 19 6.76 -0.13 -2.46
CA PHE A 19 5.56 -0.95 -2.28
C PHE A 19 4.43 -0.46 -3.18
N ALA A 20 3.61 -1.40 -3.67
CA ALA A 20 2.32 -1.11 -4.25
C ALA A 20 1.20 -1.44 -3.25
N ILE A 21 0.27 -0.50 -3.11
CA ILE A 21 -0.89 -0.58 -2.24
C ILE A 21 -2.10 -0.85 -3.12
N TYR A 22 -2.72 -2.01 -2.95
CA TYR A 22 -3.90 -2.42 -3.69
C TYR A 22 -5.13 -2.43 -2.80
N SER A 23 -6.30 -2.24 -3.39
CA SER A 23 -7.58 -2.43 -2.73
C SER A 23 -8.50 -3.22 -3.63
N LYS A 24 -9.08 -4.32 -3.16
CA LYS A 24 -9.93 -5.13 -4.03
C LYS A 24 -11.29 -4.47 -4.22
N GLY A 25 -11.62 -4.10 -5.46
CA GLY A 25 -12.95 -3.63 -5.84
C GLY A 25 -13.32 -2.20 -5.42
N LEU A 26 -12.40 -1.43 -4.82
CA LEU A 26 -12.66 -0.05 -4.42
C LEU A 26 -12.61 0.91 -5.60
N THR A 27 -11.64 0.74 -6.50
CA THR A 27 -11.43 1.60 -7.68
C THR A 27 -11.43 0.78 -8.97
N GLU A 28 -11.42 1.48 -10.11
CA GLU A 28 -11.15 0.84 -11.40
C GLU A 28 -9.81 0.10 -11.40
N ASN A 29 -9.78 -1.03 -12.11
CA ASN A 29 -8.55 -1.79 -12.28
C ASN A 29 -7.61 -1.07 -13.24
N MET A 30 -6.32 -1.07 -12.89
CA MET A 30 -5.24 -0.60 -13.75
C MET A 30 -4.32 -1.77 -14.09
N ILE A 31 -3.69 -1.71 -15.26
CA ILE A 31 -2.63 -2.65 -15.61
C ILE A 31 -1.37 -2.26 -14.84
N VAL A 32 -0.90 -3.17 -13.99
CA VAL A 32 0.35 -3.03 -13.23
C VAL A 32 1.23 -4.23 -13.55
N GLY A 33 2.29 -4.01 -14.34
CA GLY A 33 3.11 -5.09 -14.87
C GLY A 33 2.27 -6.04 -15.75
N ASN A 34 2.15 -7.30 -15.34
CA ASN A 34 1.35 -8.33 -16.01
C ASN A 34 0.00 -8.63 -15.32
N SER A 35 -0.44 -7.78 -14.38
CA SER A 35 -1.67 -7.98 -13.60
C SER A 35 -2.66 -6.83 -13.81
N LEU A 36 -3.96 -7.15 -13.81
CA LEU A 36 -5.06 -6.18 -13.79
C LEU A 36 -5.57 -6.06 -12.36
N SER A 37 -5.35 -4.92 -11.70
CA SER A 37 -5.64 -4.75 -10.28
C SER A 37 -6.01 -3.32 -9.91
N SER A 38 -6.81 -3.14 -8.85
CA SER A 38 -7.17 -1.82 -8.31
C SER A 38 -6.04 -1.30 -7.41
N LEU A 39 -5.11 -0.60 -8.05
CA LEU A 39 -3.95 0.02 -7.40
C LEU A 39 -4.32 1.39 -6.86
N LEU A 40 -4.10 1.60 -5.56
CA LEU A 40 -4.30 2.90 -4.92
C LEU A 40 -3.05 3.78 -5.03
N ARG A 41 -1.87 3.21 -4.79
CA ARG A 41 -0.62 3.97 -4.79
C ARG A 41 0.61 3.08 -4.91
N VAL A 42 1.68 3.63 -5.50
CA VAL A 42 3.05 3.12 -5.31
C VAL A 42 3.79 4.07 -4.37
N VAL A 43 4.34 3.52 -3.29
CA VAL A 43 5.09 4.26 -2.27
C VAL A 43 6.54 3.83 -2.33
N SER A 44 7.44 4.77 -2.61
CA SER A 44 8.88 4.51 -2.57
C SER A 44 9.38 4.52 -1.14
N ILE A 45 10.24 3.55 -0.82
CA ILE A 45 10.89 3.35 0.47
C ILE A 45 12.41 3.49 0.37
N SER A 46 12.89 4.18 -0.66
CA SER A 46 14.33 4.41 -0.84
C SER A 46 14.90 5.21 0.33
N GLY A 47 15.97 4.68 0.94
CA GLY A 47 16.63 5.29 2.10
C GLY A 47 16.08 4.87 3.47
N ALA A 48 15.08 3.97 3.50
CA ALA A 48 14.48 3.49 4.75
C ALA A 48 15.45 2.61 5.57
N VAL A 49 15.75 3.03 6.80
CA VAL A 49 16.47 2.21 7.77
C VAL A 49 15.47 1.41 8.61
N PRO A 50 15.70 0.10 8.84
CA PRO A 50 14.87 -0.69 9.75
C PRO A 50 14.76 -0.02 11.13
N GLY A 51 13.53 0.20 11.60
CA GLY A 51 13.25 0.87 12.89
C GLY A 51 12.95 2.36 12.77
N GLU A 52 13.14 2.98 11.61
CA GLU A 52 12.81 4.39 11.39
C GLU A 52 11.45 4.58 10.70
N TYR A 53 10.77 5.68 11.03
CA TYR A 53 9.52 6.06 10.37
C TYR A 53 9.81 6.59 8.97
N ASN A 54 9.21 5.97 7.95
CA ASN A 54 9.33 6.40 6.57
C ASN A 54 8.05 7.12 6.17
N GLU A 55 8.09 8.44 6.28
CA GLU A 55 6.97 9.31 5.87
C GLU A 55 7.15 9.75 4.41
N LYS A 56 6.09 9.59 3.62
CA LYS A 56 6.04 10.15 2.27
C LYS A 56 4.83 11.08 2.14
N ILE A 57 5.12 12.38 2.14
CA ILE A 57 4.13 13.42 1.86
C ILE A 57 4.08 13.62 0.35
N TYR A 58 2.87 13.66 -0.20
CA TYR A 58 2.64 13.90 -1.62
C TYR A 58 1.85 15.20 -1.77
N ASP A 59 2.46 16.20 -2.43
CA ASP A 59 1.88 17.54 -2.57
C ASP A 59 0.59 17.56 -3.41
N SER A 60 0.40 16.55 -4.28
CA SER A 60 -0.80 16.38 -5.09
C SER A 60 -1.38 14.97 -4.91
N PRO A 61 -2.54 14.83 -4.22
CA PRO A 61 -3.21 13.55 -4.09
C PRO A 61 -3.79 13.12 -5.45
N ILE A 62 -3.53 11.87 -5.83
CA ILE A 62 -4.18 11.26 -7.00
C ILE A 62 -5.53 10.73 -6.53
N TYR A 63 -6.61 11.20 -7.15
CA TYR A 63 -7.95 10.67 -6.92
C TYR A 63 -8.29 9.62 -7.97
N ALA A 64 -8.83 8.50 -7.52
CA ALA A 64 -9.41 7.47 -8.36
C ALA A 64 -10.92 7.43 -8.15
N ARG A 65 -11.66 7.01 -9.17
CA ARG A 65 -13.12 6.83 -9.06
C ARG A 65 -13.40 5.66 -8.12
N VAL A 66 -14.20 5.92 -7.10
CA VAL A 66 -14.75 4.87 -6.23
C VAL A 66 -15.92 4.21 -6.95
N LEU A 67 -15.86 2.88 -7.09
CA LEU A 67 -16.88 2.10 -7.80
C LEU A 67 -18.07 1.73 -6.91
N PRO A 68 -17.87 1.24 -5.68
CA PRO A 68 -18.99 0.84 -4.83
C PRO A 68 -19.75 2.07 -4.33
N ARG A 69 -21.08 1.99 -4.34
CA ARG A 69 -21.94 2.99 -3.70
C ARG A 69 -21.94 2.85 -2.17
N GLU A 70 -21.85 1.61 -1.70
CA GLU A 70 -21.84 1.23 -0.28
C GLU A 70 -20.72 0.21 -0.07
N ILE A 71 -20.00 0.32 1.04
CA ILE A 71 -18.91 -0.59 1.40
C ILE A 71 -18.84 -0.74 2.92
N ASN A 72 -18.77 -1.98 3.38
CA ASN A 72 -18.69 -2.29 4.81
C ASN A 72 -17.25 -2.50 5.27
N GLU A 73 -16.39 -2.97 4.37
CA GLU A 73 -14.99 -3.32 4.65
C GLU A 73 -14.12 -2.98 3.45
N ILE A 74 -12.96 -2.36 3.70
CA ILE A 74 -11.94 -2.08 2.70
C ILE A 74 -10.75 -2.97 3.02
N GLU A 75 -10.52 -3.96 2.16
CA GLU A 75 -9.32 -4.78 2.20
C GLU A 75 -8.18 -4.07 1.48
N VAL A 76 -7.01 -3.98 2.13
CA VAL A 76 -5.81 -3.37 1.56
C VAL A 76 -4.67 -4.38 1.57
N GLU A 77 -4.04 -4.56 0.41
CA GLU A 77 -2.87 -5.41 0.25
C GLU A 77 -1.63 -4.56 -0.04
N LEU A 78 -0.54 -4.82 0.66
CA LEU A 78 0.78 -4.27 0.32
C LEU A 78 1.56 -5.35 -0.43
N ARG A 79 2.05 -5.03 -1.62
CA ARG A 79 2.90 -5.93 -2.41
C ARG A 79 4.21 -5.26 -2.81
N THR A 80 5.26 -6.05 -2.97
CA THR A 80 6.54 -5.57 -3.47
C THR A 80 6.46 -5.32 -4.99
N MET A 81 7.08 -4.26 -5.47
CA MET A 81 7.02 -3.89 -6.90
C MET A 81 7.89 -4.75 -7.82
N ASP A 82 8.89 -5.42 -7.27
CA ASP A 82 9.87 -6.23 -8.03
C ASP A 82 9.28 -7.55 -8.52
N ASN A 83 8.43 -8.19 -7.73
CA ASN A 83 7.88 -9.52 -8.03
C ASN A 83 6.41 -9.70 -7.60
N GLY A 84 5.75 -8.64 -7.11
CA GLY A 84 4.34 -8.67 -6.73
C GLY A 84 4.03 -9.50 -5.48
N ARG A 85 5.04 -9.88 -4.69
CA ARG A 85 4.85 -10.67 -3.46
C ARG A 85 4.13 -9.85 -2.41
N LEU A 86 3.23 -10.49 -1.68
CA LEU A 86 2.57 -9.89 -0.53
C LEU A 86 3.62 -9.58 0.54
N VAL A 87 3.57 -8.37 1.10
CA VAL A 87 4.42 -7.95 2.21
C VAL A 87 3.91 -8.64 3.48
N PRO A 88 4.71 -9.49 4.14
CA PRO A 88 4.28 -10.13 5.37
C PRO A 88 4.26 -9.11 6.52
N PHE A 89 3.09 -8.95 7.14
CA PHE A 89 2.92 -8.15 8.36
C PHE A 89 3.40 -8.90 9.60
N ALA A 90 4.68 -9.28 9.61
CA ALA A 90 5.28 -10.00 10.73
C ALA A 90 5.56 -9.08 11.94
N PHE A 91 5.87 -7.80 11.68
CA PHE A 91 6.04 -6.74 12.68
C PHE A 91 6.00 -5.36 11.98
N GLY A 92 5.83 -4.30 12.77
CA GLY A 92 5.67 -2.93 12.30
C GLY A 92 4.22 -2.44 12.36
N THR A 93 4.01 -1.16 12.10
CA THR A 93 2.69 -0.53 12.09
C THR A 93 2.48 0.16 10.76
N VAL A 94 1.33 -0.05 10.14
CA VAL A 94 0.93 0.63 8.91
C VAL A 94 -0.24 1.55 9.22
N HIS A 95 -0.07 2.82 8.88
CA HIS A 95 -1.11 3.84 8.98
C HIS A 95 -1.51 4.24 7.56
N ILE A 96 -2.80 4.04 7.22
CA ILE A 96 -3.35 4.39 5.91
C ILE A 96 -4.45 5.41 6.11
N VAL A 97 -4.37 6.53 5.37
CA VAL A 97 -5.41 7.56 5.35
C VAL A 97 -6.01 7.60 3.95
N LEU A 98 -7.31 7.31 3.86
CA LEU A 98 -8.08 7.39 2.62
C LEU A 98 -8.95 8.66 2.62
N ILE A 99 -8.92 9.41 1.53
CA ILE A 99 -9.71 10.65 1.38
C ILE A 99 -10.79 10.43 0.33
N PHE A 100 -12.06 10.46 0.75
CA PHE A 100 -13.22 10.34 -0.13
C PHE A 100 -13.78 11.72 -0.43
N LYS A 101 -13.85 12.08 -1.72
CA LYS A 101 -14.47 13.33 -2.18
C LYS A 101 -15.67 13.03 -3.06
N LYS A 102 -16.81 13.66 -2.76
CA LYS A 102 -17.97 13.61 -3.65
C LYS A 102 -17.63 14.37 -4.93
N VAL A 103 -17.70 13.68 -6.07
CA VAL A 103 -17.60 14.35 -7.37
C VAL A 103 -18.91 15.09 -7.62
N ILE A 104 -18.82 16.40 -7.84
CA ILE A 104 -19.94 17.21 -8.31
C ILE A 104 -19.85 17.19 -9.84
N ASN A 105 -20.68 16.37 -10.48
CA ASN A 105 -20.84 16.44 -11.93
C ASN A 105 -21.80 17.59 -12.22
N PHE A 106 -21.33 18.59 -12.97
CA PHE A 106 -22.15 19.66 -13.53
C PHE A 106 -22.77 19.21 -14.85
#